data_AF-A0A3N5IWY2-F1
#
_entry.id   AF-A0A3N5IWY2-F1
#
_cell.length_a   1.000
_cell.length_b   1.000
_cell.length_c   1.000
_cell.angle_alpha   90.00
_cell.angle_beta   90.00
_cell.angle_gamma   90.00
#
_symmetry.space_group_name_H-M   'P 1'
#
loop_
_entity.id
_entity.type
_entity.pdbx_description
1 polymer ?
#
loop_
_entity_poly.entity_id
_entity_poly.type
_entity_poly.pdbx_seq_one_letter_code
_entity_poly.pdbx_strand_id
1 'polypeptide(L)'
;ISDMNRGLEYPGIKSIIRHQPGDFFGGAVVSPFKATEAEQMVQYYKLKKKIDAGAQFIVTQLGYDARKFHEVLLFMKQNGFNIPLMGNIYILPFGAAKMMNRNDLPGSVVTDKLLADLDRERNDPDKGEKTRILRAARMYAILKGMGYSGVHIGGHNIKYEQVEEIIRQGEALTRQWTSLIRYFDYPIDNGFYYFEHDPTTGLNRERPTQRQNRPLDVEVECNYGFSRLFHKMMFEPGKKLYDVMKGLCVKVQGTQMEGIFHKLEHLTKVLLFDCKDCGDCALIDLAYLCPMSQCPKNQRNGACGGSFQGWCEVFPKKRQCIYVRAYARLKKHGEEAHLTKDIVPPCNWDLYQTSSWINYYLGKDHTSKKQS
;
A
#
# COMPACT_ATOMS: atom_id res chain seq x y z
N ILE A 1 -17.01 -3.94 -5.71
CA ILE A 1 -17.42 -5.31 -5.36
C ILE A 1 -18.76 -5.29 -4.64
N SER A 2 -18.88 -4.55 -3.53
CA SER A 2 -20.14 -4.41 -2.79
C SER A 2 -21.33 -3.96 -3.66
N ASP A 3 -21.13 -3.01 -4.57
CA ASP A 3 -22.19 -2.59 -5.52
C ASP A 3 -22.59 -3.71 -6.49
N MET A 4 -21.62 -4.51 -6.96
CA MET A 4 -21.91 -5.66 -7.82
C MET A 4 -22.70 -6.72 -7.06
N ASN A 5 -22.39 -6.97 -5.79
CA ASN A 5 -23.13 -7.89 -4.93
C ASN A 5 -24.55 -7.41 -4.60
N ARG A 6 -24.87 -6.12 -4.78
CA ARG A 6 -26.24 -5.60 -4.65
C ARG A 6 -27.04 -5.67 -5.95
N GLY A 7 -26.39 -5.96 -7.07
CA GLY A 7 -26.92 -5.79 -8.41
C GLY A 7 -26.82 -4.32 -8.83
N LEU A 8 -25.92 -4.03 -9.79
CA LEU A 8 -25.71 -2.68 -10.29
C LEU A 8 -26.95 -2.17 -11.03
N GLU A 9 -27.36 -0.95 -10.70
CA GLU A 9 -28.47 -0.25 -11.34
C GLU A 9 -27.92 0.79 -12.32
N TYR A 10 -28.47 0.84 -13.53
CA TYR A 10 -28.15 1.87 -14.52
C TYR A 10 -29.39 2.29 -15.31
N PRO A 11 -29.45 3.56 -15.78
CA PRO A 11 -30.58 4.04 -16.56
C PRO A 11 -30.61 3.36 -17.93
N GLY A 12 -31.64 2.57 -18.18
CA GLY A 12 -31.98 2.07 -19.51
C GLY A 12 -32.92 3.01 -20.25
N ILE A 13 -33.14 2.74 -21.54
CA ILE A 13 -33.97 3.59 -22.44
C ILE A 13 -35.41 3.78 -21.93
N LYS A 14 -35.97 2.80 -21.20
CA LYS A 14 -37.37 2.81 -20.73
C LYS A 14 -37.52 2.66 -19.20
N SER A 15 -36.53 2.11 -18.52
CA SER A 15 -36.55 1.85 -17.08
C SER A 15 -35.13 1.74 -16.53
N ILE A 16 -34.99 1.81 -15.21
CA ILE A 16 -33.74 1.39 -14.55
C ILE A 16 -33.57 -0.11 -14.82
N ILE A 17 -32.41 -0.48 -15.36
CA ILE A 17 -32.02 -1.88 -15.52
C ILE A 17 -31.17 -2.24 -14.31
N ARG A 18 -31.51 -3.36 -13.67
CA ARG A 18 -30.76 -3.91 -12.55
C ARG A 18 -30.07 -5.19 -12.99
N HIS A 19 -28.76 -5.24 -12.87
CA HIS A 19 -28.00 -6.46 -13.08
C HIS A 19 -28.30 -7.49 -12.00
N GLN A 20 -28.16 -8.78 -12.33
CA GLN A 20 -28.19 -9.83 -11.33
C GLN A 20 -27.11 -9.57 -10.26
N PRO A 21 -27.46 -9.67 -8.97
CA PRO A 21 -26.49 -9.57 -7.89
C PRO A 21 -25.37 -10.60 -8.05
N GLY A 22 -24.12 -10.16 -7.85
CA GLY A 22 -22.99 -11.07 -7.68
C GLY A 22 -22.94 -11.67 -6.27
N ASP A 23 -22.11 -12.69 -6.10
CA ASP A 23 -21.77 -13.29 -4.79
C ASP A 23 -20.24 -13.34 -4.62
N PHE A 24 -19.60 -12.19 -4.76
CA PHE A 24 -18.15 -12.08 -4.65
C PHE A 24 -17.72 -11.99 -3.18
N PHE A 25 -16.79 -12.84 -2.76
CA PHE A 25 -16.05 -12.70 -1.49
C PHE A 25 -14.75 -11.91 -1.73
N GLY A 26 -14.77 -10.62 -1.42
CA GLY A 26 -13.72 -9.68 -1.83
C GLY A 26 -12.46 -9.73 -0.96
N GLY A 27 -11.33 -10.17 -1.52
CA GLY A 27 -10.02 -10.18 -0.86
C GLY A 27 -9.13 -8.99 -1.16
N ALA A 28 -8.15 -8.74 -0.29
CA ALA A 28 -7.12 -7.73 -0.46
C ALA A 28 -5.71 -8.24 -0.12
N VAL A 29 -4.68 -7.57 -0.64
CA VAL A 29 -3.27 -7.90 -0.35
C VAL A 29 -2.60 -6.84 0.52
N VAL A 30 -1.72 -7.24 1.44
CA VAL A 30 -0.80 -6.35 2.17
C VAL A 30 0.64 -6.79 1.96
N SER A 31 1.58 -5.86 1.75
CA SER A 31 3.02 -6.19 1.65
C SER A 31 3.75 -5.77 2.92
N PRO A 32 3.96 -6.67 3.89
CA PRO A 32 4.60 -6.31 5.16
C PRO A 32 6.12 -6.41 5.14
N PHE A 33 6.71 -6.88 4.05
CA PHE A 33 8.15 -7.08 3.92
C PHE A 33 8.80 -5.81 3.39
N LYS A 34 8.87 -4.78 4.25
CA LYS A 34 9.45 -3.47 3.92
C LYS A 34 10.66 -3.15 4.79
N ALA A 35 11.67 -2.60 4.14
CA ALA A 35 12.95 -2.25 4.75
C ALA A 35 12.86 -0.95 5.55
N THR A 36 12.10 0.03 5.06
CA THR A 36 12.04 1.38 5.65
C THR A 36 10.75 1.62 6.43
N GLU A 37 10.78 2.61 7.33
CA GLU A 37 9.61 2.97 8.13
C GLU A 37 8.48 3.49 7.25
N ALA A 38 8.78 4.44 6.37
CA ALA A 38 7.82 5.01 5.44
C ALA A 38 7.15 3.92 4.60
N GLU A 39 7.91 3.01 4.01
CA GLU A 39 7.34 1.92 3.20
C GLU A 39 6.43 1.01 4.02
N GLN A 40 6.84 0.64 5.23
CA GLN A 40 6.03 -0.21 6.10
C GLN A 40 4.71 0.47 6.46
N MET A 41 4.78 1.72 6.90
CA MET A 41 3.61 2.45 7.37
C MET A 41 2.62 2.73 6.25
N VAL A 42 3.07 3.06 5.03
CA VAL A 42 2.14 3.33 3.92
C VAL A 42 1.44 2.05 3.43
N GLN A 43 2.05 0.87 3.60
CA GLN A 43 1.35 -0.41 3.35
C GLN A 43 0.26 -0.66 4.38
N TYR A 44 0.53 -0.36 5.65
CA TYR A 44 -0.45 -0.48 6.73
C TYR A 44 -1.57 0.55 6.63
N TYR A 45 -1.29 1.78 6.20
CA TYR A 45 -2.32 2.78 5.92
C TYR A 45 -3.20 2.36 4.75
N LYS A 46 -2.60 1.78 3.71
CA LYS A 46 -3.37 1.20 2.61
C LYS A 46 -4.19 -0.02 3.03
N LEU A 47 -3.67 -0.85 3.94
CA LEU A 47 -4.41 -1.98 4.49
C LEU A 47 -5.69 -1.51 5.16
N LYS A 48 -5.63 -0.49 6.04
CA LYS A 48 -6.82 0.11 6.66
C LYS A 48 -7.86 0.49 5.61
N LYS A 49 -7.45 1.28 4.61
CA LYS A 49 -8.34 1.69 3.51
C LYS A 49 -8.98 0.53 2.74
N LYS A 50 -8.25 -0.57 2.54
CA LYS A 50 -8.79 -1.77 1.87
C LYS A 50 -9.87 -2.45 2.73
N ILE A 51 -9.65 -2.51 4.04
CA ILE A 51 -10.62 -3.06 5.00
C ILE A 51 -11.85 -2.15 5.06
N ASP A 52 -11.65 -0.83 5.19
CA ASP A 52 -12.73 0.16 5.21
C ASP A 52 -13.54 0.16 3.90
N ALA A 53 -12.90 -0.14 2.76
CA ALA A 53 -13.56 -0.33 1.47
C ALA A 53 -14.35 -1.65 1.34
N GLY A 54 -14.32 -2.51 2.36
CA GLY A 54 -15.09 -3.76 2.42
C GLY A 54 -14.31 -5.03 2.08
N ALA A 55 -12.97 -5.05 2.21
CA ALA A 55 -12.22 -6.30 2.09
C ALA A 55 -12.64 -7.29 3.20
N GLN A 56 -12.97 -8.51 2.80
CA GLN A 56 -13.47 -9.58 3.68
C GLN A 56 -12.38 -10.56 4.10
N PHE A 57 -11.22 -10.55 3.45
CA PHE A 57 -10.01 -11.26 3.89
C PHE A 57 -8.75 -10.59 3.34
N ILE A 58 -7.62 -10.82 4.01
CA ILE A 58 -6.32 -10.27 3.64
C ILE A 58 -5.35 -11.40 3.33
N VAL A 59 -4.56 -11.25 2.26
CA VAL A 59 -3.44 -12.13 1.95
C VAL A 59 -2.15 -11.32 2.08
N THR A 60 -1.14 -11.84 2.79
CA THR A 60 0.17 -11.20 2.79
C THR A 60 0.85 -11.37 1.43
N GLN A 61 1.68 -10.42 1.04
CA GLN A 61 2.61 -10.62 -0.06
C GLN A 61 3.66 -11.68 0.33
N LEU A 62 4.46 -12.14 -0.62
CA LEU A 62 5.54 -13.08 -0.38
C LEU A 62 6.70 -12.49 0.44
N GLY A 63 7.12 -13.23 1.45
CA GLY A 63 8.35 -13.02 2.21
C GLY A 63 8.61 -14.20 3.14
N TYR A 64 9.70 -14.14 3.90
CA TYR A 64 10.22 -15.31 4.65
C TYR A 64 10.64 -14.99 6.08
N ASP A 65 10.37 -13.78 6.56
CA ASP A 65 10.67 -13.37 7.92
C ASP A 65 9.45 -13.55 8.83
N ALA A 66 9.54 -14.46 9.79
CA ALA A 66 8.46 -14.75 10.74
C ALA A 66 8.03 -13.52 11.54
N ARG A 67 8.96 -12.61 11.85
CA ARG A 67 8.62 -11.36 12.56
C ARG A 67 7.75 -10.46 11.71
N LYS A 68 7.95 -10.40 10.39
CA LYS A 68 7.11 -9.60 9.49
C LYS A 68 5.71 -10.17 9.32
N PHE A 69 5.55 -11.49 9.34
CA PHE A 69 4.23 -12.11 9.43
C PHE A 69 3.54 -11.74 10.74
N HIS A 70 4.21 -11.96 11.88
CA HIS A 70 3.66 -11.62 13.19
C HIS A 70 3.30 -10.12 13.32
N GLU A 71 4.09 -9.24 12.70
CA GLU A 71 3.86 -7.79 12.69
C GLU A 71 2.49 -7.44 12.10
N VAL A 72 2.06 -8.08 11.01
CA VAL A 72 0.73 -7.84 10.41
C VAL A 72 -0.38 -8.29 11.33
N LEU A 73 -0.23 -9.45 11.96
CA LEU A 73 -1.22 -10.00 12.87
C LEU A 73 -1.43 -9.06 14.07
N LEU A 74 -0.35 -8.60 14.69
CA LEU A 74 -0.40 -7.63 15.79
C LEU A 74 -0.98 -6.29 15.33
N PHE A 75 -0.64 -5.83 14.12
CA PHE A 75 -1.21 -4.61 13.57
C PHE A 75 -2.72 -4.74 13.38
N MET A 76 -3.21 -5.88 12.88
CA MET A 76 -4.64 -6.14 12.75
C MET A 76 -5.33 -6.16 14.11
N LYS A 77 -4.75 -6.87 15.10
CA LYS A 77 -5.25 -6.93 16.47
C LYS A 77 -5.34 -5.54 17.13
N GLN A 78 -4.28 -4.75 17.03
CA GLN A 78 -4.20 -3.40 17.62
C GLN A 78 -5.25 -2.43 17.05
N ASN A 79 -5.68 -2.66 15.80
CA ASN A 79 -6.69 -1.84 15.14
C ASN A 79 -8.09 -2.46 15.16
N GLY A 80 -8.29 -3.57 15.88
CA GLY A 80 -9.61 -4.22 16.02
C GLY A 80 -10.14 -4.84 14.73
N PHE A 81 -9.27 -5.20 13.79
CA PHE A 81 -9.70 -5.81 12.53
C PHE A 81 -9.95 -7.30 12.69
N ASN A 82 -11.21 -7.72 12.49
CA ASN A 82 -11.68 -9.09 12.71
C ASN A 82 -12.00 -9.82 11.39
N ILE A 83 -11.12 -9.71 10.38
CA ILE A 83 -11.26 -10.43 9.11
C ILE A 83 -10.13 -11.47 8.95
N PRO A 84 -10.37 -12.58 8.22
CA PRO A 84 -9.37 -13.60 7.98
C PRO A 84 -8.06 -13.05 7.39
N LEU A 85 -6.94 -13.42 8.01
CA LEU A 85 -5.60 -13.13 7.51
C LEU A 85 -4.96 -14.43 7.00
N MET A 86 -4.55 -14.42 5.74
CA MET A 86 -3.98 -15.54 5.01
C MET A 86 -2.50 -15.27 4.73
N GLY A 87 -1.64 -16.23 5.02
CA GLY A 87 -0.21 -16.12 4.75
C GLY A 87 0.15 -16.70 3.38
N ASN A 88 0.92 -15.96 2.58
CA ASN A 88 1.41 -16.46 1.30
C ASN A 88 2.69 -17.26 1.48
N ILE A 89 2.64 -18.55 1.13
CA ILE A 89 3.77 -19.49 1.16
C ILE A 89 4.16 -19.79 -0.28
N TYR A 90 5.42 -19.54 -0.63
CA TYR A 90 5.94 -19.91 -1.95
C TYR A 90 6.99 -21.01 -1.82
N ILE A 91 6.83 -22.10 -2.58
CA ILE A 91 7.85 -23.13 -2.73
C ILE A 91 8.98 -22.52 -3.57
N LEU A 92 10.00 -21.99 -2.90
CA LEU A 92 10.97 -21.08 -3.49
C LEU A 92 12.16 -21.80 -4.14
N PRO A 93 12.23 -21.98 -5.47
CA PRO A 93 13.44 -22.46 -6.13
C PRO A 93 14.52 -21.36 -6.11
N PHE A 94 15.78 -21.78 -6.20
CA PHE A 94 16.93 -20.87 -6.21
C PHE A 94 16.85 -19.79 -7.31
N GLY A 95 16.39 -20.15 -8.51
CA GLY A 95 16.26 -19.20 -9.62
C GLY A 95 15.33 -18.03 -9.30
N ALA A 96 14.14 -18.34 -8.78
CA ALA A 96 13.19 -17.31 -8.34
C ALA A 96 13.73 -16.51 -7.15
N ALA A 97 14.38 -17.18 -6.19
CA ALA A 97 15.02 -16.54 -5.04
C ALA A 97 16.05 -15.48 -5.45
N LYS A 98 16.88 -15.81 -6.45
CA LYS A 98 17.90 -14.92 -7.00
C LYS A 98 17.28 -13.68 -7.65
N MET A 99 16.18 -13.83 -8.38
CA MET A 99 15.45 -12.70 -8.97
C MET A 99 14.82 -11.80 -7.89
N MET A 100 14.19 -12.40 -6.87
CA MET A 100 13.59 -11.66 -5.76
C MET A 100 14.64 -10.90 -4.95
N ASN A 101 15.78 -11.53 -4.65
CA ASN A 101 16.88 -10.91 -3.92
C ASN A 101 17.49 -9.72 -4.68
N ARG A 102 17.59 -9.80 -6.02
CA ARG A 102 18.00 -8.69 -6.89
C ARG A 102 16.94 -7.62 -7.09
N ASN A 103 15.74 -7.83 -6.54
CA ASN A 103 14.55 -7.00 -6.73
C ASN A 103 14.10 -6.90 -8.20
N ASP A 104 14.35 -7.93 -9.01
CA ASP A 104 13.81 -8.08 -10.37
C ASP A 104 12.31 -8.42 -10.35
N LEU A 105 11.80 -8.90 -9.21
CA LEU A 105 10.38 -9.18 -8.94
C LEU A 105 9.89 -8.25 -7.80
N PRO A 106 9.44 -7.03 -8.12
CA PRO A 106 9.14 -6.02 -7.10
C PRO A 106 8.09 -6.48 -6.07
N GLY A 107 8.40 -6.22 -4.80
CA GLY A 107 7.50 -6.49 -3.67
C GLY A 107 7.60 -7.90 -3.09
N SER A 108 8.46 -8.76 -3.62
CA SER A 108 8.83 -10.04 -3.01
C SER A 108 10.25 -9.92 -2.46
N VAL A 109 10.44 -10.28 -1.18
CA VAL A 109 11.74 -10.09 -0.51
C VAL A 109 12.38 -11.43 -0.20
N VAL A 110 13.60 -11.61 -0.68
CA VAL A 110 14.52 -12.70 -0.31
C VAL A 110 15.82 -12.06 0.14
N THR A 111 16.22 -12.30 1.39
CA THR A 111 17.45 -11.77 1.96
C THR A 111 18.66 -12.56 1.47
N ASP A 112 19.86 -11.97 1.59
CA ASP A 112 21.11 -12.64 1.21
C ASP A 112 21.33 -13.94 2.00
N LYS A 113 20.92 -13.96 3.28
CA LYS A 113 20.96 -15.15 4.14
C LYS A 113 20.11 -16.29 3.55
N LEU A 114 18.86 -16.01 3.16
CA LEU A 114 17.99 -17.02 2.56
C LEU A 114 18.51 -17.48 1.19
N LEU A 115 19.02 -16.55 0.38
CA LEU A 115 19.60 -16.89 -0.92
C LEU A 115 20.81 -17.84 -0.76
N ALA A 116 21.68 -17.57 0.23
CA ALA A 116 22.83 -18.42 0.53
C ALA A 116 22.41 -19.82 1.01
N ASP A 117 21.34 -19.94 1.79
CA ASP A 117 20.80 -21.25 2.20
C ASP A 117 20.33 -22.05 0.96
N LEU A 118 19.56 -21.41 0.08
CA LEU A 118 19.09 -22.03 -1.16
C LEU A 118 20.23 -22.37 -2.14
N ASP A 119 21.31 -21.58 -2.13
CA ASP A 119 22.51 -21.82 -2.93
C ASP A 119 23.26 -23.08 -2.49
N ARG A 120 23.24 -23.39 -1.19
CA ARG A 120 23.78 -24.65 -0.67
C ARG A 120 22.88 -25.83 -1.02
N GLU A 121 21.58 -25.70 -0.76
CA GLU A 121 20.57 -26.76 -0.97
C GLU A 121 20.46 -27.21 -2.43
N ARG A 122 20.67 -26.32 -3.40
CA ARG A 122 20.61 -26.71 -4.83
C ARG A 122 21.69 -27.71 -5.24
N ASN A 123 22.73 -27.90 -4.43
CA ASN A 123 23.79 -28.87 -4.67
C ASN A 123 23.47 -30.26 -4.08
N ASP A 124 22.36 -30.40 -3.35
CA ASP A 124 21.89 -31.70 -2.85
C ASP A 124 21.47 -32.61 -4.02
N PRO A 125 21.46 -33.95 -3.85
CA PRO A 125 21.07 -34.88 -4.91
C PRO A 125 19.68 -34.63 -5.53
N ASP A 126 18.73 -34.14 -4.73
CA ASP A 126 17.38 -33.76 -5.17
C ASP A 126 17.27 -32.27 -5.56
N LYS A 127 18.41 -31.59 -5.69
CA LYS A 127 18.52 -30.15 -5.95
C LYS A 127 17.75 -29.31 -4.91
N GLY A 128 17.66 -29.77 -3.67
CA GLY A 128 17.03 -29.08 -2.54
C GLY A 128 15.51 -29.14 -2.53
N GLU A 129 14.89 -30.05 -3.28
CA GLU A 129 13.43 -30.15 -3.36
C GLU A 129 12.80 -30.47 -2.01
N LYS A 130 13.26 -31.51 -1.32
CA LYS A 130 12.75 -31.90 0.01
C LYS A 130 12.92 -30.78 1.02
N THR A 131 14.04 -30.06 0.98
CA THR A 131 14.29 -28.93 1.88
C THR A 131 13.34 -27.76 1.62
N ARG A 132 13.00 -27.48 0.35
CA ARG A 132 11.97 -26.48 0.00
C ARG A 132 10.58 -26.86 0.48
N ILE A 133 10.18 -28.13 0.30
CA ILE A 133 8.90 -28.65 0.79
C ILE A 133 8.84 -28.55 2.32
N LEU A 134 9.88 -28.99 3.02
CA LEU A 134 9.97 -28.89 4.48
C LEU A 134 9.95 -27.44 4.96
N ARG A 135 10.61 -26.51 4.25
CA ARG A 135 10.52 -25.07 4.55
C ARG A 135 9.07 -24.59 4.42
N ALA A 136 8.39 -24.90 3.32
CA ALA A 136 6.98 -24.52 3.16
C ALA A 136 6.09 -25.11 4.26
N ALA A 137 6.30 -26.37 4.65
CA ALA A 137 5.60 -27.02 5.75
C ALA A 137 5.85 -26.37 7.11
N ARG A 138 7.09 -25.97 7.40
CA ARG A 138 7.41 -25.23 8.64
C ARG A 138 6.73 -23.86 8.67
N MET A 139 6.72 -23.13 7.54
CA MET A 139 6.01 -21.85 7.45
C MET A 139 4.50 -22.04 7.63
N TYR A 140 3.91 -23.09 7.05
CA TYR A 140 2.52 -23.47 7.29
C TYR A 140 2.23 -23.62 8.78
N ALA A 141 3.04 -24.42 9.48
CA ALA A 141 2.89 -24.67 10.91
C ALA A 141 3.01 -23.38 11.74
N ILE A 142 3.97 -22.50 11.40
CA ILE A 142 4.16 -21.20 12.07
C ILE A 142 2.94 -20.31 11.88
N LEU A 143 2.47 -20.13 10.65
CA LEU A 143 1.33 -19.25 10.36
C LEU A 143 0.07 -19.74 11.07
N LYS A 144 -0.22 -21.04 10.98
CA LYS A 144 -1.36 -21.66 11.68
C LYS A 144 -1.23 -21.49 13.20
N GLY A 145 -0.05 -21.78 13.76
CA GLY A 145 0.21 -21.67 15.19
C GLY A 145 0.14 -20.24 15.74
N MET A 146 0.52 -19.24 14.93
CA MET A 146 0.39 -17.82 15.29
C MET A 146 -1.05 -17.31 15.25
N GLY A 147 -1.95 -17.98 14.53
CA GLY A 147 -3.37 -17.57 14.41
C GLY A 147 -3.78 -17.02 13.05
N TYR A 148 -3.01 -17.26 11.98
CA TYR A 148 -3.51 -17.03 10.63
C TYR A 148 -4.70 -17.96 10.32
N SER A 149 -5.69 -17.44 9.61
CA SER A 149 -6.91 -18.19 9.25
C SER A 149 -6.67 -19.21 8.14
N GLY A 150 -5.56 -19.10 7.42
CA GLY A 150 -5.12 -20.09 6.44
C GLY A 150 -3.92 -19.60 5.64
N VAL A 151 -3.63 -20.32 4.55
CA VAL A 151 -2.45 -20.05 3.71
C VAL A 151 -2.82 -20.08 2.23
N HIS A 152 -2.08 -19.32 1.43
CA HIS A 152 -2.06 -19.42 -0.02
C HIS A 152 -0.71 -20.04 -0.42
N ILE A 153 -0.73 -21.27 -0.95
CA ILE A 153 0.48 -22.00 -1.34
C ILE A 153 0.68 -21.84 -2.85
N GLY A 154 1.82 -21.28 -3.24
CA GLY A 154 2.21 -21.09 -4.63
C GLY A 154 3.60 -21.62 -4.95
N GLY A 155 3.89 -21.79 -6.25
CA GLY A 155 5.18 -22.26 -6.73
C GLY A 155 5.16 -22.39 -8.26
N HIS A 156 6.33 -22.41 -8.89
CA HIS A 156 6.41 -22.69 -10.32
C HIS A 156 6.25 -24.19 -10.57
N ASN A 157 5.30 -24.58 -11.43
CA ASN A 157 4.98 -25.99 -11.76
C ASN A 157 4.75 -26.87 -10.52
N ILE A 158 4.05 -26.33 -9.52
CA ILE A 158 3.69 -27.05 -8.31
C ILE A 158 2.77 -28.24 -8.64
N LYS A 159 3.09 -29.41 -8.10
CA LYS A 159 2.25 -30.60 -8.21
C LYS A 159 1.30 -30.72 -7.03
N TYR A 160 0.18 -31.41 -7.25
CA TYR A 160 -0.81 -31.64 -6.20
C TYR A 160 -0.21 -32.37 -4.99
N GLU A 161 0.62 -33.38 -5.22
CA GLU A 161 1.27 -34.17 -4.17
C GLU A 161 2.22 -33.33 -3.32
N GLN A 162 2.86 -32.32 -3.91
CA GLN A 162 3.71 -31.38 -3.16
C GLN A 162 2.87 -30.52 -2.20
N VAL A 163 1.67 -30.10 -2.62
CA VAL A 163 0.75 -29.33 -1.76
C VAL A 163 0.25 -30.20 -0.62
N GLU A 164 -0.20 -31.43 -0.90
CA GLU A 164 -0.63 -32.38 0.13
C GLU A 164 0.48 -32.65 1.14
N GLU A 165 1.71 -32.86 0.66
CA GLU A 165 2.85 -33.13 1.53
C GLU A 165 3.21 -31.94 2.43
N ILE A 166 3.12 -30.71 1.91
CA ILE A 166 3.30 -29.48 2.70
C ILE A 166 2.27 -29.40 3.81
N ILE A 167 0.99 -29.65 3.49
CA ILE A 167 -0.09 -29.59 4.46
C ILE A 167 0.08 -30.70 5.51
N ARG A 168 0.30 -31.95 5.08
CA ARG A 168 0.49 -33.10 5.96
C ARG A 168 1.64 -32.91 6.94
N GLN A 169 2.81 -32.48 6.45
CA GLN A 169 3.95 -32.17 7.31
C GLN A 169 3.67 -30.95 8.20
N GLY A 170 3.06 -29.89 7.65
CA GLY A 170 2.75 -28.67 8.39
C GLY A 170 1.79 -28.92 9.56
N GLU A 171 0.76 -29.72 9.36
CA GLU A 171 -0.16 -30.16 10.42
C GLU A 171 0.57 -30.92 11.52
N ALA A 172 1.42 -31.89 11.16
CA ALA A 172 2.23 -32.64 12.12
C ALA A 172 3.19 -31.74 12.93
N LEU A 173 3.67 -30.66 12.33
CA LEU A 173 4.58 -29.70 12.94
C LEU A 173 3.88 -28.61 13.76
N THR A 174 2.56 -28.44 13.62
CA THR A 174 1.82 -27.30 14.21
C THR A 174 1.92 -27.26 15.74
N ARG A 175 1.93 -28.40 16.44
CA ARG A 175 2.05 -28.42 17.92
C ARG A 175 3.35 -27.84 18.46
N GLN A 176 4.41 -27.80 17.64
CA GLN A 176 5.74 -27.33 18.03
C GLN A 176 6.17 -26.08 17.24
N TRP A 177 5.20 -25.35 16.69
CA TRP A 177 5.43 -24.24 15.75
C TRP A 177 6.38 -23.16 16.30
N THR A 178 6.33 -22.87 17.61
CA THR A 178 7.21 -21.89 18.26
C THR A 178 8.69 -22.26 18.11
N SER A 179 9.01 -23.55 18.20
CA SER A 179 10.38 -24.05 18.00
C SER A 179 10.86 -23.92 16.54
N LEU A 180 9.96 -23.67 15.59
CA LEU A 180 10.28 -23.54 14.18
C LEU A 180 10.63 -22.10 13.77
N ILE A 181 10.33 -21.10 14.62
CA ILE A 181 10.57 -19.68 14.35
C ILE A 181 12.04 -19.42 13.97
N ARG A 182 12.98 -20.11 14.63
CA ARG A 182 14.42 -20.03 14.34
C ARG A 182 14.81 -20.34 12.89
N TYR A 183 13.98 -21.05 12.14
CA TYR A 183 14.23 -21.35 10.71
C TYR A 183 13.79 -20.22 9.77
N PHE A 184 13.14 -19.18 10.29
CA PHE A 184 12.63 -18.03 9.53
C PHE A 184 13.11 -16.70 10.10
N ASP A 185 14.31 -16.73 10.68
CA ASP A 185 15.08 -15.55 11.02
C ASP A 185 15.84 -15.07 9.77
N TYR A 186 15.13 -14.38 8.89
CA TYR A 186 15.67 -13.79 7.66
C TYR A 186 15.44 -12.27 7.67
N PRO A 187 16.03 -11.54 8.65
CA PRO A 187 15.77 -10.12 8.79
C PRO A 187 16.31 -9.36 7.58
N ILE A 188 15.57 -8.35 7.16
CA ILE A 188 16.08 -7.35 6.22
C ILE A 188 17.19 -6.58 6.93
N ASP A 189 18.35 -6.43 6.28
CA ASP A 189 19.46 -5.67 6.84
C ASP A 189 19.05 -4.22 7.13
N ASN A 190 19.35 -3.75 8.35
CA ASN A 190 18.88 -2.47 8.90
C ASN A 190 17.36 -2.23 8.75
N GLY A 191 16.58 -3.31 8.67
CA GLY A 191 15.15 -3.28 8.44
C GLY A 191 14.37 -2.66 9.59
N PHE A 192 13.37 -1.85 9.25
CA PHE A 192 12.40 -1.32 10.19
C PHE A 192 11.39 -2.40 10.58
N TYR A 193 11.08 -2.50 11.88
CA TYR A 193 9.97 -3.31 12.40
C TYR A 193 9.03 -2.41 13.22
N TYR A 194 7.74 -2.52 12.94
CA TYR A 194 6.72 -1.68 13.60
C TYR A 194 6.55 -2.03 15.07
N PHE A 195 6.83 -3.28 15.47
CA PHE A 195 6.79 -3.74 16.85
C PHE A 195 8.20 -4.10 17.36
N GLU A 196 8.42 -3.91 18.67
CA GLU A 196 9.67 -4.23 19.34
C GLU A 196 9.99 -5.74 19.26
N HIS A 197 11.28 -6.08 19.13
CA HIS A 197 11.72 -7.48 19.13
C HIS A 197 11.55 -8.10 20.52
N ASP A 198 11.05 -9.33 20.55
CA ASP A 198 11.05 -10.16 21.75
C ASP A 198 12.15 -11.24 21.66
N PRO A 199 13.28 -11.09 22.39
CA PRO A 199 14.38 -12.05 22.31
C PRO A 199 14.04 -13.43 22.87
N THR A 200 13.00 -13.55 23.70
CA THR A 200 12.61 -14.84 24.29
C THR A 200 11.87 -15.70 23.29
N THR A 201 10.99 -15.11 22.48
CA THR A 201 10.18 -15.83 21.49
C THR A 201 10.77 -15.79 20.08
N GLY A 202 11.68 -14.85 19.80
CA GLY A 202 12.17 -14.55 18.45
C GLY A 202 11.16 -13.79 17.60
N LEU A 203 10.06 -13.30 18.20
CA LEU A 203 8.98 -12.61 17.52
C LEU A 203 8.93 -11.13 17.90
N ASN A 204 7.71 -10.57 17.95
CA ASN A 204 7.47 -9.19 18.30
C ASN A 204 6.72 -9.12 19.63
N ARG A 205 6.98 -8.08 20.41
CA ARG A 205 6.12 -7.67 21.52
C ARG A 205 4.90 -6.96 20.97
N GLU A 206 3.83 -6.86 21.76
CA GLU A 206 2.65 -6.04 21.37
C GLU A 206 2.92 -4.53 21.41
N ARG A 207 4.10 -4.10 21.89
CA ARG A 207 4.52 -2.71 21.98
C ARG A 207 5.09 -2.20 20.64
N PRO A 208 4.50 -1.15 20.03
CA PRO A 208 5.07 -0.55 18.82
C PRO A 208 6.42 0.14 19.10
N THR A 209 7.31 0.09 18.11
CA THR A 209 8.57 0.82 18.09
C THR A 209 8.32 2.33 18.08
N GLN A 210 9.10 3.09 18.85
CA GLN A 210 9.01 4.56 18.87
C GLN A 210 9.45 5.16 17.51
N ARG A 211 8.53 5.87 16.84
CA ARG A 211 8.76 6.46 15.50
C ARG A 211 9.09 7.96 15.49
N GLN A 212 8.69 8.70 16.52
CA GLN A 212 8.76 10.18 16.53
C GLN A 212 10.17 10.74 16.31
N ASN A 213 11.19 10.15 16.94
CA ASN A 213 12.58 10.63 16.86
C ASN A 213 13.41 9.93 15.79
N ARG A 214 12.79 9.07 14.96
CA ARG A 214 13.51 8.39 13.88
C ARG A 214 13.71 9.34 12.71
N PRO A 215 14.88 9.32 12.04
CA PRO A 215 15.12 10.15 10.86
C PRO A 215 14.08 9.87 9.77
N LEU A 216 13.89 10.84 8.87
CA LEU A 216 13.03 10.67 7.72
C LEU A 216 13.73 9.78 6.69
N ASP A 217 13.00 8.86 6.06
CA ASP A 217 13.56 7.98 5.02
C ASP A 217 13.93 8.75 3.75
N VAL A 218 13.38 9.95 3.56
CA VAL A 218 13.69 10.87 2.45
C VAL A 218 13.68 12.32 2.92
N GLU A 219 14.45 13.16 2.24
CA GLU A 219 14.45 14.61 2.47
C GLU A 219 13.11 15.24 2.05
N VAL A 220 12.69 16.26 2.81
CA VAL A 220 11.46 17.01 2.55
C VAL A 220 11.80 18.29 1.80
N GLU A 221 11.20 18.47 0.64
CA GLU A 221 11.46 19.63 -0.20
C GLU A 221 10.86 20.92 0.40
N CYS A 222 11.53 22.05 0.17
CA CYS A 222 11.11 23.36 0.70
C CYS A 222 9.71 23.80 0.21
N ASN A 223 9.30 23.36 -0.98
CA ASN A 223 8.00 23.72 -1.57
C ASN A 223 6.80 23.21 -0.75
N TYR A 224 6.99 22.21 0.11
CA TYR A 224 5.91 21.62 0.90
C TYR A 224 5.33 22.61 1.92
N GLY A 225 6.19 23.35 2.64
CA GLY A 225 5.75 24.36 3.61
C GLY A 225 4.97 25.50 2.96
N PHE A 226 5.44 25.98 1.81
CA PHE A 226 4.74 26.98 1.01
C PHE A 226 3.38 26.47 0.53
N SER A 227 3.31 25.24 0.02
CA SER A 227 2.07 24.62 -0.48
C SER A 227 1.02 24.48 0.62
N ARG A 228 1.44 24.10 1.83
CA ARG A 228 0.55 24.04 3.02
C ARG A 228 -0.02 25.40 3.36
N LEU A 229 0.83 26.43 3.43
CA LEU A 229 0.41 27.79 3.76
C LEU A 229 -0.57 28.33 2.71
N PHE A 230 -0.24 28.16 1.42
CA PHE A 230 -1.10 28.56 0.31
C PHE A 230 -2.46 27.86 0.36
N HIS A 231 -2.49 26.54 0.61
CA HIS A 231 -3.72 25.79 0.78
C HIS A 231 -4.59 26.33 1.92
N LYS A 232 -3.98 26.50 3.10
CA LYS A 232 -4.67 27.01 4.30
C LYS A 232 -5.29 28.39 4.06
N MET A 233 -4.64 29.26 3.29
CA MET A 233 -5.18 30.60 3.01
C MET A 233 -6.29 30.56 1.96
N MET A 234 -6.08 29.84 0.87
CA MET A 234 -6.94 29.91 -0.33
C MET A 234 -8.09 28.91 -0.27
N PHE A 235 -7.83 27.66 0.13
CA PHE A 235 -8.77 26.55 -0.05
C PHE A 235 -9.48 26.15 1.26
N GLU A 236 -9.03 26.55 2.44
CA GLU A 236 -9.73 26.18 3.69
C GLU A 236 -11.00 27.03 3.91
N PRO A 237 -12.20 26.42 4.02
CA PRO A 237 -13.43 27.17 4.30
C PRO A 237 -13.33 28.00 5.59
N GLY A 238 -13.92 29.20 5.59
CA GLY A 238 -13.90 30.11 6.74
C GLY A 238 -12.65 31.00 6.84
N LYS A 239 -11.75 30.98 5.87
CA LYS A 239 -10.67 31.99 5.72
C LYS A 239 -11.09 33.09 4.76
N LYS A 240 -10.67 34.34 5.03
CA LYS A 240 -11.07 35.52 4.24
C LYS A 240 -10.81 35.40 2.73
N LEU A 241 -9.76 34.67 2.34
CA LEU A 241 -9.37 34.54 0.94
C LEU A 241 -10.12 33.41 0.21
N TYR A 242 -10.72 32.47 0.95
CA TYR A 242 -11.59 31.43 0.40
C TYR A 242 -12.80 32.04 -0.30
N ASP A 243 -13.55 32.92 0.37
CA ASP A 243 -14.76 33.53 -0.19
C ASP A 243 -14.43 34.44 -1.38
N VAL A 244 -13.28 35.12 -1.35
CA VAL A 244 -12.78 35.92 -2.48
C VAL A 244 -12.51 35.04 -3.68
N MET A 245 -11.80 33.93 -3.49
CA MET A 245 -11.48 33.00 -4.58
C MET A 245 -12.72 32.28 -5.11
N LYS A 246 -13.65 31.91 -4.23
CA LYS A 246 -14.95 31.35 -4.61
C LYS A 246 -15.73 32.33 -5.48
N GLY A 247 -15.85 33.60 -5.04
CA GLY A 247 -16.52 34.65 -5.80
C GLY A 247 -15.86 34.92 -7.15
N LEU A 248 -14.53 34.88 -7.23
CA LEU A 248 -13.78 34.99 -8.48
C LEU A 248 -14.10 33.81 -9.42
N CYS A 249 -14.05 32.58 -8.93
CA CYS A 249 -14.30 31.38 -9.74
C CYS A 249 -15.73 31.35 -10.28
N VAL A 250 -16.73 31.74 -9.46
CA VAL A 250 -18.13 31.86 -9.90
C VAL A 250 -18.28 32.90 -11.02
N LYS A 251 -17.60 34.04 -10.92
CA LYS A 251 -17.65 35.10 -11.96
C LYS A 251 -16.93 34.72 -13.24
N VAL A 252 -15.86 33.95 -13.14
CA VAL A 252 -15.02 33.56 -14.27
C VAL A 252 -15.62 32.40 -15.06
N GLN A 253 -16.32 31.47 -14.41
CA GLN A 253 -16.92 30.31 -15.07
C GLN A 253 -17.87 30.72 -16.20
N GLY A 254 -17.73 30.08 -17.36
CA GLY A 254 -18.55 30.29 -18.55
C GLY A 254 -18.20 31.57 -19.32
N THR A 255 -17.23 32.36 -18.86
CA THR A 255 -16.80 33.59 -19.52
C THR A 255 -15.56 33.37 -20.39
N GLN A 256 -15.24 34.32 -21.26
CA GLN A 256 -14.00 34.29 -22.06
C GLN A 256 -12.72 34.29 -21.19
N MET A 257 -12.81 34.75 -19.93
CA MET A 257 -11.70 34.78 -18.99
C MET A 257 -11.37 33.41 -18.38
N GLU A 258 -12.28 32.42 -18.49
CA GLU A 258 -12.07 31.07 -17.95
C GLU A 258 -10.82 30.42 -18.52
N GLY A 259 -10.61 30.52 -19.83
CA GLY A 259 -9.44 29.95 -20.50
C GLY A 259 -8.12 30.60 -20.05
N ILE A 260 -8.12 31.90 -19.75
CA ILE A 260 -6.93 32.60 -19.25
C ILE A 260 -6.64 32.16 -17.81
N PHE A 261 -7.67 32.12 -16.96
CA PHE A 261 -7.55 31.67 -15.58
C PHE A 261 -7.04 30.23 -15.48
N HIS A 262 -7.61 29.32 -16.28
CA HIS A 262 -7.16 27.93 -16.35
C HIS A 262 -5.71 27.80 -16.83
N LYS A 263 -5.30 28.55 -17.86
CA LYS A 263 -3.89 28.56 -18.32
C LYS A 263 -2.93 29.03 -17.24
N LEU A 264 -3.28 30.07 -16.48
CA LEU A 264 -2.46 30.58 -15.38
C LEU A 264 -2.36 29.56 -14.23
N GLU A 265 -3.49 28.94 -13.84
CA GLU A 265 -3.50 27.83 -12.89
C GLU A 265 -2.60 26.68 -13.37
N HIS A 266 -2.81 26.22 -14.60
CA HIS A 266 -2.10 25.06 -15.13
C HIS A 266 -0.60 25.33 -15.22
N LEU A 267 -0.18 26.50 -15.72
CA LEU A 267 1.23 26.90 -15.73
C LEU A 267 1.83 26.87 -14.32
N THR A 268 1.15 27.47 -13.35
CA THR A 268 1.60 27.49 -11.95
C THR A 268 1.75 26.07 -11.40
N LYS A 269 0.78 25.19 -11.68
CA LYS A 269 0.78 23.80 -11.19
C LYS A 269 1.78 22.90 -11.92
N VAL A 270 2.08 23.15 -13.19
CA VAL A 270 3.17 22.47 -13.91
C VAL A 270 4.50 22.81 -13.25
N LEU A 271 4.76 24.09 -13.03
CA LEU A 271 6.02 24.54 -12.42
C LEU A 271 6.24 24.02 -11.00
N LEU A 272 5.17 23.91 -10.19
CA LEU A 272 5.28 23.51 -8.78
C LEU A 272 5.12 22.00 -8.54
N PHE A 273 4.33 21.31 -9.36
CA PHE A 273 3.87 19.93 -9.06
C PHE A 273 3.92 18.97 -10.26
N ASP A 274 4.44 19.40 -11.41
CA ASP A 274 4.41 18.64 -12.67
C ASP A 274 2.99 18.25 -13.10
N CYS A 275 2.02 19.17 -12.95
CA CYS A 275 0.60 18.89 -13.22
C CYS A 275 0.33 18.26 -14.60
N LYS A 276 -0.69 17.38 -14.66
CA LYS A 276 -1.20 16.73 -15.88
C LYS A 276 -2.62 17.16 -16.26
N ASP A 277 -3.10 18.24 -15.65
CA ASP A 277 -4.36 18.88 -15.98
C ASP A 277 -5.59 17.95 -15.91
N CYS A 278 -5.67 17.12 -14.87
CA CYS A 278 -6.77 16.17 -14.73
C CYS A 278 -8.10 16.80 -14.27
N GLY A 279 -8.11 18.08 -13.87
CA GLY A 279 -9.27 18.82 -13.37
C GLY A 279 -9.84 18.37 -12.02
N ASP A 280 -9.61 17.12 -11.62
CA ASP A 280 -9.99 16.54 -10.33
C ASP A 280 -8.75 16.34 -9.43
N CYS A 281 -8.35 17.41 -8.73
CA CYS A 281 -7.03 17.54 -8.12
C CYS A 281 -6.91 16.78 -6.78
N ALA A 282 -5.94 15.86 -6.69
CA ALA A 282 -5.66 15.05 -5.49
C ALA A 282 -4.35 15.43 -4.76
N LEU A 283 -3.90 16.68 -4.91
CA LEU A 283 -2.67 17.15 -4.26
C LEU A 283 -2.79 17.10 -2.73
N ILE A 284 -3.93 17.52 -2.17
CA ILE A 284 -4.14 17.65 -0.73
C ILE A 284 -4.16 16.26 -0.06
N ASP A 285 -4.71 15.27 -0.75
CA ASP A 285 -4.80 13.90 -0.26
C ASP A 285 -3.42 13.22 -0.14
N LEU A 286 -2.44 13.66 -0.93
CA LEU A 286 -1.10 13.08 -0.99
C LEU A 286 0.00 14.09 -0.67
N ALA A 287 -0.23 14.94 0.33
CA ALA A 287 0.77 15.86 0.87
C ALA A 287 1.44 16.76 -0.20
N TYR A 288 0.63 17.30 -1.11
CA TYR A 288 1.02 18.14 -2.25
C TYR A 288 1.99 17.45 -3.23
N LEU A 289 1.83 16.14 -3.40
CA LEU A 289 2.45 15.37 -4.46
C LEU A 289 1.38 14.95 -5.46
N CYS A 290 1.56 15.27 -6.73
CA CYS A 290 0.56 14.94 -7.74
C CYS A 290 0.63 13.43 -8.07
N PRO A 291 -0.39 12.62 -7.73
CA PRO A 291 -0.37 11.20 -8.03
C PRO A 291 -0.43 10.92 -9.53
N MET A 292 -0.99 11.85 -10.33
CA MET A 292 -1.13 11.69 -11.79
C MET A 292 0.17 11.93 -12.56
N SER A 293 1.14 12.63 -11.95
CA SER A 293 2.43 12.92 -12.60
C SER A 293 3.60 12.20 -11.97
N GLN A 294 3.59 12.05 -10.65
CA GLN A 294 4.75 11.56 -9.89
C GLN A 294 4.62 10.07 -9.53
N CYS A 295 3.45 9.45 -9.75
CA CYS A 295 3.27 8.00 -9.66
C CYS A 295 3.06 7.40 -11.06
N PRO A 296 3.93 6.49 -11.54
CA PRO A 296 3.71 5.82 -12.84
C PRO A 296 2.44 4.96 -12.89
N LYS A 297 1.85 4.67 -11.73
CA LYS A 297 0.63 3.87 -11.58
C LYS A 297 -0.60 4.71 -11.20
N ASN A 298 -0.48 6.04 -11.18
CA ASN A 298 -1.56 6.98 -10.85
C ASN A 298 -2.33 6.64 -9.54
N GLN A 299 -1.61 6.12 -8.53
CA GLN A 299 -2.23 5.59 -7.31
C GLN A 299 -2.66 6.73 -6.36
N ARG A 300 -3.98 6.87 -6.11
CA ARG A 300 -4.55 7.84 -5.14
C ARG A 300 -4.79 7.27 -3.74
N ASN A 301 -4.88 5.94 -3.59
CA ASN A 301 -5.29 5.27 -2.34
C ASN A 301 -4.20 4.36 -1.73
N GLY A 302 -2.98 4.86 -1.60
CA GLY A 302 -1.88 4.14 -0.96
C GLY A 302 -0.87 3.53 -1.94
N ALA A 303 0.31 3.22 -1.42
CA ALA A 303 1.44 2.68 -2.20
C ALA A 303 1.12 1.33 -2.88
N CYS A 304 1.78 1.06 -4.00
CA CYS A 304 1.83 -0.30 -4.53
C CYS A 304 2.72 -1.19 -3.65
N GLY A 305 2.62 -2.51 -3.80
CA GLY A 305 3.45 -3.44 -3.03
C GLY A 305 4.92 -3.49 -3.46
N GLY A 306 5.31 -2.90 -4.60
CA GLY A 306 6.65 -3.09 -5.16
C GLY A 306 7.73 -2.07 -4.78
N SER A 307 7.44 -1.05 -3.96
CA SER A 307 8.52 -0.17 -3.49
C SER A 307 9.62 -0.98 -2.79
N PHE A 308 10.87 -0.55 -2.97
CA PHE A 308 12.03 -1.20 -2.39
C PHE A 308 13.05 -0.16 -1.93
N GLN A 309 13.38 -0.16 -0.63
CA GLN A 309 14.32 0.77 0.00
C GLN A 309 13.97 2.25 -0.29
N GLY A 310 12.69 2.59 -0.19
CA GLY A 310 12.15 3.92 -0.50
C GLY A 310 11.91 4.19 -2.00
N TRP A 311 12.55 3.45 -2.90
CA TRP A 311 12.49 3.70 -4.35
C TRP A 311 11.22 3.14 -5.02
N CYS A 312 10.82 3.78 -6.11
CA CYS A 312 9.73 3.31 -6.97
C CYS A 312 10.15 2.05 -7.75
N GLU A 313 9.27 1.04 -7.82
CA GLU A 313 9.52 -0.20 -8.59
C GLU A 313 9.75 0.03 -10.09
N VAL A 314 9.11 1.04 -10.69
CA VAL A 314 9.24 1.34 -12.11
C VAL A 314 10.53 2.12 -12.39
N PHE A 315 10.99 2.89 -11.41
CA PHE A 315 12.15 3.79 -11.54
C PHE A 315 13.13 3.59 -10.38
N PRO A 316 13.71 2.38 -10.25
CA PRO A 316 14.62 2.06 -9.16
C PRO A 316 15.83 3.00 -9.19
N LYS A 317 16.24 3.50 -8.02
CA LYS A 317 17.38 4.44 -7.84
C LYS A 317 17.29 5.76 -8.64
N LYS A 318 16.15 6.03 -9.29
CA LYS A 318 15.91 7.26 -10.08
C LYS A 318 14.82 8.13 -9.47
N ARG A 319 13.76 7.52 -8.93
CA ARG A 319 12.64 8.24 -8.31
C ARG A 319 12.22 7.58 -7.00
N GLN A 320 12.21 8.37 -5.92
CA GLN A 320 11.64 7.98 -4.64
C GLN A 320 10.13 7.73 -4.79
N CYS A 321 9.61 6.73 -4.08
CA CYS A 321 8.18 6.42 -4.12
C CYS A 321 7.37 7.61 -3.59
N ILE A 322 6.32 7.99 -4.32
CA ILE A 322 5.48 9.13 -3.97
C ILE A 322 4.88 9.02 -2.56
N TYR A 323 4.53 7.80 -2.12
CA TYR A 323 3.99 7.57 -0.77
C TYR A 323 5.06 7.63 0.32
N VAL A 324 6.31 7.27 0.00
CA VAL A 324 7.43 7.44 0.93
C VAL A 324 7.70 8.93 1.14
N ARG A 325 7.70 9.72 0.06
CA ARG A 325 7.78 11.19 0.12
C ARG A 325 6.61 11.81 0.87
N ALA A 326 5.38 11.36 0.60
CA ALA A 326 4.20 11.85 1.31
C ALA A 326 4.28 11.56 2.82
N TYR A 327 4.70 10.35 3.19
CA TYR A 327 4.91 9.97 4.57
C TYR A 327 5.96 10.85 5.26
N ALA A 328 7.12 11.08 4.63
CA ALA A 328 8.16 11.94 5.19
C ALA A 328 7.69 13.39 5.37
N ARG A 329 6.97 13.94 4.38
CA ARG A 329 6.35 15.27 4.44
C ARG A 329 5.40 15.39 5.65
N LEU A 330 4.54 14.40 5.86
CA LEU A 330 3.56 14.40 6.94
C LEU A 330 4.18 14.12 8.32
N LYS A 331 5.13 13.16 8.40
CA LYS A 331 5.84 12.81 9.64
C LYS A 331 6.58 14.00 10.23
N LYS A 332 7.15 14.87 9.39
CA LYS A 332 7.80 16.13 9.84
C LYS A 332 6.87 17.02 10.68
N HIS A 333 5.56 16.88 10.52
CA HIS A 333 4.55 17.64 11.27
C HIS A 333 3.71 16.76 12.22
N GLY A 334 4.03 15.46 12.37
CA GLY A 334 3.24 14.52 13.17
C GLY A 334 1.85 14.21 12.59
N GLU A 335 1.69 14.33 11.27
CA GLU A 335 0.40 14.20 10.58
C GLU A 335 0.31 12.94 9.69
N GLU A 336 1.15 11.93 9.91
CA GLU A 336 1.20 10.76 9.02
C GLU A 336 -0.13 9.99 8.93
N ALA A 337 -0.98 10.12 9.96
CA ALA A 337 -2.33 9.57 9.98
C ALA A 337 -3.23 10.11 8.85
N HIS A 338 -2.90 11.25 8.24
CA HIS A 338 -3.61 11.79 7.08
C HIS A 338 -3.71 10.78 5.92
N LEU A 339 -2.68 9.96 5.73
CA LEU A 339 -2.67 8.93 4.68
C LEU A 339 -3.68 7.81 4.91
N THR A 340 -4.31 7.73 6.09
CA THR A 340 -5.36 6.75 6.41
C THR A 340 -6.78 7.27 6.22
N LYS A 341 -7.01 8.59 6.28
CA LYS A 341 -8.35 9.18 6.49
C LYS A 341 -9.36 8.83 5.38
N ASP A 342 -9.03 9.17 4.14
CA ASP A 342 -10.03 9.16 3.07
C ASP A 342 -9.70 8.17 1.97
N ILE A 343 -10.73 7.51 1.45
CA ILE A 343 -10.69 6.81 0.17
C ILE A 343 -11.03 7.83 -0.92
N VAL A 344 -10.01 8.22 -1.68
CA VAL A 344 -10.12 9.17 -2.80
C VAL A 344 -10.78 8.43 -3.97
N PRO A 345 -11.87 8.95 -4.57
CA PRO A 345 -12.47 8.29 -5.72
C PRO A 345 -11.50 8.26 -6.92
N PRO A 346 -11.78 7.40 -7.92
CA PRO A 346 -11.11 7.49 -9.21
C PRO A 346 -11.18 8.92 -9.76
N CYS A 347 -10.16 9.32 -10.51
CA CYS A 347 -10.14 10.62 -11.17
C CYS A 347 -11.41 10.82 -11.99
N ASN A 348 -12.14 11.90 -11.76
CA ASN A 348 -13.24 12.28 -12.63
C ASN A 348 -12.68 12.84 -13.94
N TRP A 349 -12.70 12.02 -15.00
CA TRP A 349 -12.16 12.40 -16.30
C TRP A 349 -13.07 13.33 -17.10
N ASP A 350 -14.33 13.54 -16.68
CA ASP A 350 -15.20 14.58 -17.27
C ASP A 350 -14.64 16.00 -17.01
N LEU A 351 -13.75 16.12 -16.01
CA LEU A 351 -13.06 17.36 -15.68
C LEU A 351 -11.69 17.49 -16.39
N TYR A 352 -11.31 16.54 -17.25
CA TYR A 352 -10.02 16.57 -17.91
C TYR A 352 -9.82 17.87 -18.71
N GLN A 353 -8.64 18.48 -18.56
CA GLN A 353 -8.29 19.78 -19.17
C GLN A 353 -9.24 20.93 -18.79
N THR A 354 -9.76 20.90 -17.57
CA THR A 354 -10.50 22.03 -16.97
C THR A 354 -9.83 22.51 -15.69
N SER A 355 -10.12 23.75 -15.28
CA SER A 355 -9.56 24.36 -14.08
C SER A 355 -9.97 23.61 -12.81
N SER A 356 -9.00 22.99 -12.14
CA SER A 356 -9.28 22.30 -10.87
C SER A 356 -9.56 23.26 -9.71
N TRP A 357 -9.15 24.53 -9.80
CA TRP A 357 -9.60 25.55 -8.86
C TRP A 357 -11.08 25.87 -9.03
N ILE A 358 -11.53 26.13 -10.26
CA ILE A 358 -12.95 26.36 -10.56
C ILE A 358 -13.78 25.13 -10.14
N ASN A 359 -13.32 23.93 -10.48
CA ASN A 359 -14.03 22.70 -10.12
C ASN A 359 -14.15 22.51 -8.61
N TYR A 360 -13.11 22.86 -7.85
CA TYR A 360 -13.14 22.81 -6.40
C TYR A 360 -14.14 23.82 -5.80
N TYR A 361 -14.05 25.11 -6.14
CA TYR A 361 -14.92 26.12 -5.54
C TYR A 361 -16.40 25.99 -5.93
N LEU A 362 -16.68 25.31 -7.04
CA LEU A 362 -18.03 25.07 -7.54
C LEU A 362 -18.60 23.70 -7.18
N GLY A 363 -17.92 22.90 -6.35
CA GLY A 363 -18.49 21.62 -5.89
C GLY A 363 -18.41 20.48 -6.92
N LYS A 364 -17.61 20.60 -7.98
CA LYS A 364 -17.55 19.61 -9.07
C LYS A 364 -16.57 18.47 -8.79
N ASP A 365 -15.45 18.78 -8.14
CA ASP A 365 -14.38 17.82 -7.87
C ASP A 365 -14.69 16.92 -6.66
N HIS A 366 -13.86 15.91 -6.41
CA HIS A 366 -14.08 15.02 -5.27
C HIS A 366 -13.80 15.67 -3.92
N THR A 367 -12.92 16.67 -3.84
CA THR A 367 -12.52 17.29 -2.57
C THR A 367 -13.64 18.16 -2.02
N SER A 368 -14.26 18.96 -2.89
CA SER A 368 -15.36 19.86 -2.54
C SER A 368 -16.60 19.11 -2.06
N LYS A 369 -16.92 17.95 -2.65
CA LYS A 369 -18.00 17.05 -2.20
C LYS A 369 -17.81 16.51 -0.77
N LYS A 370 -16.60 16.57 -0.21
CA LYS A 370 -16.33 16.19 1.19
C LYS A 370 -16.52 17.36 2.16
N GLN A 371 -16.42 18.59 1.66
CA GLN A 371 -16.45 19.81 2.48
C GLN A 371 -17.82 20.51 2.46
N SER A 372 -18.71 20.05 1.58
CA SER A 372 -20.09 20.53 1.41
C SER A 372 -21.05 19.99 2.46
#